data_AF-A0A6J0VCE7-F1
#
_entry.id   AF-A0A6J0VCE7-F1
#
_cell.length_a   1.000
_cell.length_b   1.000
_cell.length_c   1.000
_cell.angle_alpha   90.00
_cell.angle_beta   90.00
_cell.angle_gamma   90.00
#
_symmetry.space_group_name_H-M   'P 1'
#
loop_
_entity.id
_entity.type
_entity.pdbx_description
1 polymer ?
#
loop_
_entity_poly.entity_id
_entity_poly.type
_entity_poly.pdbx_seq_one_letter_code
_entity_poly.pdbx_strand_id
1 'polypeptide(L)'
;MAVLARSILVTGSNRGIGLELVKQLVEMSDPPEHIFATCRDPDGPRGRALHDLADKYPSIHVVQLEVENQSSVKAAVAIVQSYLEGKGLNLLINNAGVDTYDTLQTVEQQEMLCTFNINVVGPILVVKAALNMVTACLAVELKGDEILCIAIHPGWVKTDMGTEKAPLTVQHSVQGILKVLASLSSSSTGTLLDWEGRRIFW
;
A
#
# COMPACT_ATOMS: atom_id res chain seq x y z
N MET A 1 12.63 -13.61 15.42
CA MET A 1 11.95 -13.60 14.12
C MET A 1 12.65 -12.58 13.25
N ALA A 2 12.74 -12.81 11.94
CA ALA A 2 13.32 -11.82 11.04
C ALA A 2 12.40 -10.58 10.97
N VAL A 3 13.00 -9.40 10.87
CA VAL A 3 12.31 -8.14 10.60
C VAL A 3 11.61 -8.24 9.25
N LEU A 4 10.35 -7.84 9.14
CA LEU A 4 9.64 -7.83 7.85
C LEU A 4 10.28 -6.83 6.86
N ALA A 5 10.47 -5.59 7.31
CA ALA A 5 11.13 -4.50 6.59
C ALA A 5 11.48 -3.38 7.58
N ARG A 6 12.55 -2.61 7.32
CA ARG A 6 12.93 -1.45 8.17
C ARG A 6 12.21 -0.18 7.74
N SER A 7 12.00 0.02 6.44
CA SER A 7 11.26 1.15 5.87
C SER A 7 10.11 0.69 4.98
N ILE A 8 8.89 1.16 5.26
CA ILE A 8 7.67 0.76 4.57
C ILE A 8 6.87 1.99 4.14
N LEU A 9 6.39 2.01 2.90
CA LEU A 9 5.43 3.01 2.41
C LEU A 9 4.09 2.33 2.10
N VAL A 10 3.00 2.85 2.69
CA VAL A 10 1.64 2.34 2.47
C VAL A 10 0.76 3.44 1.91
N THR A 11 0.26 3.25 0.68
CA THR A 11 -0.65 4.22 0.06
C THR A 11 -2.09 4.07 0.54
N GLY A 12 -2.80 5.17 0.77
CA GLY A 12 -4.22 5.15 1.15
C GLY A 12 -4.46 4.61 2.56
N SER A 13 -3.74 5.15 3.53
CA SER A 13 -3.63 4.62 4.89
C SER A 13 -4.59 5.26 5.91
N ASN A 14 -5.47 6.16 5.49
CA ASN A 14 -6.31 6.91 6.44
C ASN A 14 -7.58 6.18 6.90
N ARG A 15 -7.88 5.02 6.29
CA ARG A 15 -9.05 4.18 6.62
C ARG A 15 -8.84 2.76 6.08
N GLY A 16 -9.81 1.88 6.35
CA GLY A 16 -9.89 0.53 5.75
C GLY A 16 -8.63 -0.29 5.95
N ILE A 17 -8.25 -1.05 4.90
CA ILE A 17 -7.10 -1.95 4.90
C ILE A 17 -5.79 -1.20 5.14
N GLY A 18 -5.58 -0.04 4.50
CA GLY A 18 -4.36 0.74 4.65
C GLY A 18 -4.11 1.20 6.09
N LEU A 19 -5.15 1.69 6.77
CA LEU A 19 -5.05 2.09 8.18
C LEU A 19 -4.72 0.90 9.08
N GLU A 20 -5.36 -0.24 8.83
CA GLU A 20 -5.12 -1.45 9.62
C GLU A 20 -3.73 -2.05 9.37
N LEU A 21 -3.21 -1.97 8.14
CA LEU A 21 -1.82 -2.31 7.83
C LEU A 21 -0.86 -1.49 8.71
N VAL A 22 -1.03 -0.16 8.74
CA VAL A 22 -0.18 0.72 9.57
C VAL A 22 -0.26 0.36 11.05
N LYS A 23 -1.46 0.11 11.58
CA LYS A 23 -1.67 -0.31 12.98
C LYS A 23 -0.93 -1.60 13.31
N GLN A 24 -1.10 -2.64 12.49
CA GLN A 24 -0.49 -3.93 12.79
C GLN A 24 1.02 -3.92 12.58
N LEU A 25 1.53 -3.17 11.58
CA LEU A 25 2.96 -3.02 11.33
C LEU A 25 3.69 -2.38 12.51
N VAL A 26 3.12 -1.32 13.11
CA VAL A 26 3.76 -0.63 14.23
C VAL A 26 3.66 -1.41 15.55
N GLU A 27 2.71 -2.34 15.66
CA GLU A 27 2.49 -3.20 16.84
C GLU A 27 3.20 -4.56 16.74
N MET A 28 4.01 -4.79 15.69
CA MET A 28 4.84 -5.98 15.57
C MET A 28 5.90 -6.06 16.69
N SER A 29 6.38 -7.27 16.98
CA SER A 29 7.42 -7.47 18.00
C SER A 29 8.76 -6.82 17.67
N ASP A 30 9.07 -6.64 16.37
CA ASP A 30 10.23 -5.90 15.86
C ASP A 30 9.71 -4.98 14.74
N PRO A 31 9.14 -3.80 15.12
CA PRO A 31 8.43 -2.93 14.18
C PRO A 31 9.40 -2.21 13.23
N PRO A 32 8.92 -1.75 12.07
CA PRO A 32 9.72 -0.95 11.15
C PRO A 32 10.24 0.35 11.79
N GLU A 33 11.43 0.78 11.40
CA GLU A 33 12.01 2.08 11.81
C GLU A 33 11.21 3.24 11.21
N HIS A 34 10.75 3.08 9.97
CA HIS A 34 9.96 4.08 9.25
C HIS A 34 8.72 3.46 8.60
N ILE A 35 7.53 3.96 8.96
CA ILE A 35 6.26 3.64 8.31
C ILE A 35 5.71 4.93 7.71
N PHE A 36 5.82 5.09 6.40
CA PHE A 36 5.26 6.22 5.66
C PHE A 36 3.79 5.91 5.33
N ALA A 37 2.89 6.46 6.14
CA ALA A 37 1.45 6.28 5.99
C ALA A 37 0.87 7.44 5.18
N THR A 38 0.41 7.17 3.95
CA THR A 38 -0.01 8.25 3.06
C THR A 38 -1.51 8.42 2.95
N CYS A 39 -1.97 9.65 2.74
CA CYS A 39 -3.37 9.94 2.39
C CYS A 39 -3.51 11.28 1.65
N ARG A 40 -4.68 11.54 1.05
CA ARG A 40 -4.90 12.75 0.23
C ARG A 40 -4.95 14.04 1.03
N ASP A 41 -5.52 13.99 2.21
CA ASP A 41 -5.82 15.15 3.06
C ASP A 41 -5.54 14.78 4.53
N PRO A 42 -4.27 14.81 4.96
CA PRO A 42 -3.86 14.42 6.31
C PRO A 42 -4.39 15.37 7.38
N ASP A 43 -4.41 16.67 7.10
CA ASP A 43 -4.85 17.70 8.05
C ASP A 43 -6.39 17.79 8.14
N GLY A 44 -7.10 17.16 7.20
CA GLY A 44 -8.55 17.10 7.20
C GLY A 44 -9.16 16.08 8.17
N PRO A 45 -10.50 16.06 8.30
CA PRO A 45 -11.20 15.19 9.26
C PRO A 45 -10.91 13.70 9.10
N ARG A 46 -10.58 13.28 7.88
CA ARG A 46 -10.29 11.89 7.50
C ARG A 46 -8.85 11.46 7.82
N GLY A 47 -7.94 12.38 8.08
CA GLY A 47 -6.56 12.08 8.47
C GLY A 47 -6.35 11.93 9.98
N ARG A 48 -7.33 12.31 10.81
CA ARG A 48 -7.25 12.25 12.29
C ARG A 48 -6.79 10.89 12.83
N ALA A 49 -7.37 9.79 12.35
CA ALA A 49 -7.00 8.46 12.82
C ALA A 49 -5.53 8.08 12.51
N LEU A 50 -4.94 8.65 11.46
CA LEU A 50 -3.50 8.49 11.19
C LEU A 50 -2.65 9.36 12.11
N HIS A 51 -3.07 10.60 12.36
CA HIS A 51 -2.38 11.47 13.30
C HIS A 51 -2.41 10.90 14.72
N ASP A 52 -3.56 10.38 15.18
CA ASP A 52 -3.69 9.72 16.49
C ASP A 52 -2.68 8.55 16.65
N LEU A 53 -2.41 7.81 15.56
CA LEU A 53 -1.40 6.76 15.55
C LEU A 53 0.03 7.33 15.54
N ALA A 54 0.29 8.36 14.73
CA ALA A 54 1.60 8.99 14.64
C ALA A 54 2.02 9.68 15.94
N ASP A 55 1.07 10.28 16.65
CA ASP A 55 1.29 10.88 17.98
C ASP A 55 1.70 9.82 19.02
N LYS A 56 1.19 8.59 18.87
CA LYS A 56 1.53 7.45 19.73
C LYS A 56 2.84 6.77 19.33
N TYR A 57 3.17 6.76 18.05
CA TYR A 57 4.29 6.00 17.49
C TYR A 57 5.17 6.88 16.58
N PRO A 58 6.33 7.35 17.06
CA PRO A 58 7.23 8.23 16.30
C PRO A 58 7.83 7.63 15.01
N SER A 59 7.71 6.31 14.82
CA SER A 59 8.13 5.63 13.59
C SER A 59 7.13 5.83 12.43
N ILE A 60 5.92 6.34 12.71
CA ILE A 60 4.90 6.63 11.70
C ILE A 60 5.09 8.06 11.19
N HIS A 61 5.25 8.18 9.88
CA HIS A 61 5.38 9.46 9.17
C HIS A 61 4.15 9.64 8.28
N VAL A 62 3.29 10.60 8.62
CA VAL A 62 2.11 10.93 7.80
C VAL A 62 2.56 11.76 6.60
N VAL A 63 2.23 11.29 5.39
CA VAL A 63 2.65 11.95 4.14
C VAL A 63 1.45 12.22 3.24
N GLN A 64 1.29 13.45 2.78
CA GLN A 64 0.26 13.76 1.80
C GLN A 64 0.59 13.10 0.45
N LEU A 65 -0.36 12.36 -0.13
CA LEU A 65 -0.22 11.72 -1.44
C LEU A 65 -1.56 11.61 -2.16
N GLU A 66 -1.59 12.16 -3.37
CA GLU A 66 -2.58 11.87 -4.40
C GLU A 66 -1.92 11.07 -5.52
N VAL A 67 -2.26 9.79 -5.61
CA VAL A 67 -1.52 8.80 -6.43
C VAL A 67 -1.59 9.07 -7.93
N GLU A 68 -2.66 9.72 -8.41
CA GLU A 68 -2.82 10.09 -9.82
C GLU A 68 -2.20 11.45 -10.18
N ASN A 69 -1.70 12.20 -9.20
CA ASN A 69 -1.08 13.50 -9.40
C ASN A 69 0.45 13.38 -9.35
N GLN A 70 1.11 13.52 -10.50
CA GLN A 70 2.56 13.34 -10.62
C GLN A 70 3.38 14.28 -9.71
N SER A 71 2.92 15.52 -9.50
CA SER A 71 3.60 16.49 -8.62
C SER A 71 3.43 16.10 -7.16
N SER A 72 2.24 15.63 -6.76
CA SER A 72 1.99 15.10 -5.41
C SER A 72 2.87 13.87 -5.13
N VAL A 73 2.93 12.93 -6.08
CA VAL A 73 3.80 11.74 -5.98
C VAL A 73 5.27 12.12 -5.79
N LYS A 74 5.79 13.07 -6.58
CA LYS A 74 7.17 13.55 -6.46
C LYS A 74 7.43 14.20 -5.09
N ALA A 75 6.50 15.02 -4.60
CA ALA A 75 6.61 15.65 -3.29
C ALA A 75 6.62 14.63 -2.15
N ALA A 76 5.72 13.64 -2.19
CA ALA A 76 5.66 12.55 -1.22
C ALA A 76 6.97 11.75 -1.18
N VAL A 77 7.51 11.39 -2.35
CA VAL A 77 8.78 10.68 -2.46
C VAL A 77 9.94 11.51 -1.91
N ALA A 78 9.99 12.82 -2.16
CA ALA A 78 11.04 13.68 -1.61
C ALA A 78 11.02 13.70 -0.08
N ILE A 79 9.83 13.72 0.54
CA ILE A 79 9.67 13.61 2.00
C ILE A 79 10.18 12.25 2.48
N VAL A 80 9.79 11.15 1.83
CA VAL A 80 10.27 9.80 2.18
C VAL A 80 11.79 9.72 2.11
N GLN A 81 12.38 10.26 1.04
CA GLN A 81 13.84 10.29 0.86
C GLN A 81 14.56 11.05 1.99
N SER A 82 14.00 12.16 2.46
CA SER A 82 14.63 12.95 3.52
C SER A 82 14.71 12.19 4.85
N TYR A 83 13.75 11.32 5.14
CA TYR A 83 13.79 10.48 6.35
C TYR A 83 14.76 9.29 6.23
N LEU A 84 14.94 8.78 5.01
CA LEU A 84 15.71 7.55 4.80
C LEU A 84 17.22 7.79 4.72
N GLU A 85 17.68 9.03 4.47
CA GLU A 85 19.11 9.39 4.46
C GLU A 85 19.98 8.43 3.61
N GLY A 86 19.42 7.90 2.53
CA GLY A 86 20.10 6.93 1.63
C GLY A 86 19.97 5.45 2.02
N LYS A 87 19.29 5.09 3.11
CA LYS A 87 19.08 3.69 3.57
C LYS A 87 18.08 2.88 2.73
N GLY A 88 17.48 3.48 1.70
CA GLY A 88 16.55 2.83 0.76
C GLY A 88 15.17 2.52 1.34
N LEU A 89 14.19 2.27 0.47
CA LEU A 89 12.84 1.85 0.84
C LEU A 89 12.72 0.33 0.69
N ASN A 90 12.42 -0.41 1.78
CA ASN A 90 12.40 -1.88 1.72
C ASN A 90 11.08 -2.44 1.19
N LEU A 91 9.95 -1.81 1.49
CA LEU A 91 8.63 -2.30 1.10
C LEU A 91 7.70 -1.16 0.68
N LEU A 92 7.11 -1.28 -0.51
CA LEU A 92 6.07 -0.40 -1.02
C LEU A 92 4.76 -1.19 -1.16
N ILE A 93 3.71 -0.76 -0.46
CA ILE A 93 2.36 -1.33 -0.55
C ILE A 93 1.46 -0.33 -1.28
N ASN A 94 1.18 -0.61 -2.55
CA ASN A 94 0.17 0.11 -3.33
C ASN A 94 -1.23 -0.39 -2.95
N ASN A 95 -1.81 0.21 -1.91
CA ASN A 95 -3.14 -0.14 -1.38
C ASN A 95 -4.23 0.88 -1.77
N ALA A 96 -3.86 2.13 -2.05
CA ALA A 96 -4.81 3.15 -2.47
C ALA A 96 -5.59 2.69 -3.71
N GLY A 97 -6.92 2.73 -3.61
CA GLY A 97 -7.80 2.33 -4.68
C GLY A 97 -9.22 2.86 -4.48
N VAL A 98 -9.95 2.94 -5.58
CA VAL A 98 -11.37 3.27 -5.64
C VAL A 98 -12.11 2.18 -6.40
N ASP A 99 -13.41 2.11 -6.19
CA ASP A 99 -14.29 1.25 -6.97
C ASP A 99 -15.48 2.08 -7.43
N THR A 100 -16.07 1.71 -8.56
CA THR A 100 -17.33 2.28 -9.03
C THR A 100 -18.44 1.25 -8.88
N TYR A 101 -19.59 1.69 -8.40
CA TYR A 101 -20.79 0.86 -8.27
C TYR A 101 -21.75 1.02 -9.45
N ASP A 102 -21.27 1.57 -10.56
CA ASP A 102 -22.05 1.74 -11.77
C ASP A 102 -22.41 0.42 -12.44
N THR A 103 -23.55 0.44 -13.13
CA THR A 103 -23.95 -0.63 -14.03
C THR A 103 -23.47 -0.32 -15.44
N LEU A 104 -23.50 -1.32 -16.34
CA LEU A 104 -23.23 -1.09 -17.77
C LEU A 104 -24.10 0.01 -18.40
N GLN A 105 -25.27 0.28 -17.83
CA GLN A 105 -26.20 1.31 -18.32
C GLN A 105 -25.91 2.71 -17.76
N THR A 106 -25.26 2.80 -16.60
CA THR A 106 -25.05 4.07 -15.87
C THR A 106 -23.59 4.53 -15.89
N VAL A 107 -22.67 3.64 -16.24
CA VAL A 107 -21.23 3.94 -16.19
C VAL A 107 -20.87 5.09 -17.12
N GLU A 108 -20.18 6.09 -16.55
CA GLU A 108 -19.69 7.23 -17.30
C GLU A 108 -18.21 7.08 -17.65
N GLN A 109 -17.82 7.64 -18.80
CA GLN A 109 -16.42 7.60 -19.25
C GLN A 109 -15.46 8.23 -18.22
N GLN A 110 -15.88 9.32 -17.57
CA GLN A 110 -15.04 10.01 -16.60
C GLN A 110 -14.77 9.14 -15.37
N GLU A 111 -15.78 8.41 -14.88
CA GLU A 111 -15.64 7.47 -13.76
C GLU A 111 -14.73 6.28 -14.11
N MET A 112 -14.83 5.75 -15.33
CA MET A 112 -13.91 4.69 -15.80
C MET A 112 -12.46 5.19 -15.85
N LEU A 113 -12.24 6.39 -16.39
CA LEU A 113 -10.91 6.99 -16.47
C LEU A 113 -10.35 7.30 -15.08
N CYS A 114 -11.18 7.83 -14.18
CA CYS A 114 -10.83 8.06 -12.77
C CYS A 114 -10.38 6.77 -12.09
N THR A 115 -11.17 5.71 -12.20
CA THR A 115 -10.85 4.39 -11.61
C THR A 115 -9.56 3.82 -12.19
N PHE A 116 -9.38 3.88 -13.50
CA PHE A 116 -8.16 3.42 -14.16
C PHE A 116 -6.93 4.24 -13.74
N ASN A 117 -7.07 5.56 -13.63
CA ASN A 117 -5.99 6.43 -13.21
C ASN A 117 -5.56 6.15 -11.77
N ILE A 118 -6.50 5.97 -10.85
CA ILE A 118 -6.17 5.72 -9.44
C ILE A 118 -5.63 4.29 -9.25
N ASN A 119 -6.29 3.27 -9.82
CA ASN A 119 -5.99 1.87 -9.51
C ASN A 119 -4.85 1.27 -10.35
N VAL A 120 -4.55 1.85 -11.53
CA VAL A 120 -3.54 1.32 -12.45
C VAL A 120 -2.41 2.33 -12.65
N VAL A 121 -2.74 3.54 -13.10
CA VAL A 121 -1.71 4.56 -13.37
C VAL A 121 -1.05 5.02 -12.06
N GLY A 122 -1.82 5.18 -10.98
CA GLY A 122 -1.34 5.59 -9.67
C GLY A 122 -0.22 4.70 -9.12
N PRO A 123 -0.43 3.38 -8.98
CA PRO A 123 0.63 2.45 -8.60
C PRO A 123 1.87 2.56 -9.48
N ILE A 124 1.71 2.70 -10.80
CA ILE A 124 2.84 2.87 -11.73
C ILE A 124 3.58 4.18 -11.47
N LEU A 125 2.88 5.29 -11.22
CA LEU A 125 3.50 6.59 -10.91
C LEU A 125 4.24 6.55 -9.58
N VAL A 126 3.64 5.97 -8.54
CA VAL A 126 4.25 5.81 -7.22
C VAL A 126 5.48 4.93 -7.31
N VAL A 127 5.39 3.77 -7.97
CA VAL A 127 6.55 2.89 -8.22
C VAL A 127 7.62 3.61 -9.03
N LYS A 128 7.25 4.35 -10.09
CA LYS A 128 8.20 5.09 -10.94
C LYS A 128 8.91 6.24 -10.21
N ALA A 129 8.26 6.89 -9.27
CA ALA A 129 8.88 7.94 -8.47
C ALA A 129 9.71 7.35 -7.33
N ALA A 130 9.19 6.31 -6.67
CA ALA A 130 9.93 5.53 -5.70
C ALA A 130 11.04 4.69 -6.35
N LEU A 131 11.07 4.61 -7.68
CA LEU A 131 11.97 3.80 -8.48
C LEU A 131 13.40 4.04 -8.01
N ASN A 132 13.95 5.24 -7.98
CA ASN A 132 15.33 5.44 -7.49
C ASN A 132 15.61 4.95 -6.04
N MET A 133 14.57 4.76 -5.21
CA MET A 133 14.67 4.12 -3.88
C MET A 133 14.38 2.60 -3.89
N VAL A 134 13.78 2.08 -4.96
CA VAL A 134 13.20 0.72 -5.17
C VAL A 134 13.75 0.04 -6.45
N THR A 135 14.72 0.58 -7.20
CA THR A 135 15.05 0.21 -8.61
C THR A 135 16.42 -0.40 -8.72
N ALA A 136 16.55 -1.50 -9.49
CA ALA A 136 16.34 -1.44 -10.95
C ALA A 136 15.29 -2.32 -11.67
N CYS A 137 14.02 -1.83 -11.73
CA CYS A 137 12.92 -2.05 -12.72
C CYS A 137 12.11 -3.37 -12.83
N LEU A 138 10.82 -3.35 -12.43
CA LEU A 138 9.69 -4.26 -12.78
C LEU A 138 9.95 -5.76 -13.09
N ALA A 139 9.56 -6.68 -12.20
CA ALA A 139 9.53 -8.17 -12.19
C ALA A 139 10.09 -9.04 -13.35
N VAL A 140 10.05 -8.59 -14.61
CA VAL A 140 10.73 -9.19 -15.77
C VAL A 140 12.08 -8.52 -16.06
N GLU A 141 12.19 -7.21 -15.85
CA GLU A 141 13.43 -6.42 -15.84
C GLU A 141 14.22 -6.58 -14.50
N LEU A 142 13.54 -6.87 -13.36
CA LEU A 142 14.13 -6.90 -11.99
C LEU A 142 14.95 -8.13 -11.64
N LYS A 143 14.99 -9.13 -12.51
CA LYS A 143 15.57 -10.43 -12.13
C LYS A 143 17.05 -10.30 -11.70
N GLY A 144 17.74 -9.24 -12.11
CA GLY A 144 19.11 -8.92 -11.70
C GLY A 144 19.26 -8.25 -10.33
N ASP A 145 18.23 -7.56 -9.81
CA ASP A 145 18.33 -6.68 -8.63
C ASP A 145 17.57 -7.21 -7.40
N GLU A 146 17.04 -8.43 -7.48
CA GLU A 146 16.39 -9.17 -6.37
C GLU A 146 15.18 -8.49 -5.71
N ILE A 147 14.57 -7.48 -6.35
CA ILE A 147 13.35 -6.84 -5.85
C ILE A 147 12.13 -7.73 -6.12
N LEU A 148 11.41 -8.06 -5.06
CA LEU A 148 10.22 -8.91 -5.10
C LEU A 148 8.97 -8.08 -5.45
N CYS A 149 8.20 -8.51 -6.45
CA CYS A 149 6.92 -7.91 -6.79
C CYS A 149 5.81 -8.98 -6.86
N ILE A 150 4.73 -8.79 -6.12
CA ILE A 150 3.55 -9.67 -6.13
C ILE A 150 2.26 -8.86 -6.09
N ALA A 151 1.16 -9.49 -6.45
CA ALA A 151 -0.18 -8.96 -6.20
C ALA A 151 -0.85 -9.74 -5.05
N ILE A 152 -1.62 -9.05 -4.21
CA ILE A 152 -2.34 -9.66 -3.09
C ILE A 152 -3.83 -9.33 -3.21
N HIS A 153 -4.66 -10.37 -3.24
CA HIS A 153 -6.09 -10.24 -3.02
C HIS A 153 -6.39 -10.26 -1.51
N PRO A 154 -6.94 -9.17 -0.93
CA PRO A 154 -7.17 -9.09 0.51
C PRO A 154 -8.36 -9.94 1.00
N GLY A 155 -9.05 -10.66 0.11
CA GLY A 155 -10.37 -11.21 0.36
C GLY A 155 -11.47 -10.17 0.18
N TRP A 156 -12.72 -10.54 0.47
CA TRP A 156 -13.83 -9.60 0.54
C TRP A 156 -13.96 -9.07 1.97
N VAL A 157 -13.52 -7.82 2.19
CA VAL A 157 -13.25 -7.25 3.52
C VAL A 157 -14.27 -6.17 3.91
N LYS A 158 -14.75 -6.22 5.17
CA LYS A 158 -15.67 -5.23 5.77
C LYS A 158 -15.04 -3.84 5.87
N THR A 159 -15.24 -3.05 4.82
CA THR A 159 -14.75 -1.68 4.65
C THR A 159 -15.83 -0.89 3.91
N ASP A 160 -15.67 0.43 3.73
CA ASP A 160 -16.57 1.20 2.88
C ASP A 160 -16.71 0.59 1.48
N MET A 161 -15.60 0.07 0.92
CA MET A 161 -15.56 -0.53 -0.42
C MET A 161 -16.17 -1.94 -0.44
N GLY A 162 -15.86 -2.77 0.55
CA GLY A 162 -16.38 -4.15 0.63
C GLY A 162 -17.77 -4.26 1.24
N THR A 163 -18.29 -3.20 1.86
CA THR A 163 -19.58 -3.14 2.58
C THR A 163 -19.64 -4.05 3.81
N GLU A 164 -20.70 -3.89 4.63
CA GLU A 164 -20.94 -4.72 5.82
C GLU A 164 -21.24 -6.20 5.50
N LYS A 165 -21.59 -6.51 4.25
CA LYS A 165 -21.89 -7.89 3.80
C LYS A 165 -20.63 -8.75 3.65
N ALA A 166 -19.47 -8.12 3.56
CA ALA A 166 -18.20 -8.82 3.45
C ALA A 166 -18.02 -9.81 4.62
N PRO A 167 -17.59 -11.06 4.38
CA PRO A 167 -17.43 -12.05 5.44
C PRO A 167 -16.18 -11.79 6.30
N LEU A 168 -15.16 -11.14 5.75
CA LEU A 168 -13.85 -11.00 6.39
C LEU A 168 -13.70 -9.62 7.06
N THR A 169 -13.25 -9.60 8.31
CA THR A 169 -12.90 -8.35 9.01
C THR A 169 -11.58 -7.78 8.50
N VAL A 170 -11.39 -6.46 8.57
CA VAL A 170 -10.12 -5.80 8.21
C VAL A 170 -8.94 -6.40 8.97
N GLN A 171 -9.10 -6.63 10.28
CA GLN A 171 -8.07 -7.15 11.16
C GLN A 171 -7.54 -8.51 10.67
N HIS A 172 -8.43 -9.49 10.46
CA HIS A 172 -8.05 -10.82 9.97
C HIS A 172 -7.44 -10.81 8.57
N SER A 173 -7.98 -9.99 7.65
CA SER A 173 -7.39 -9.83 6.32
C SER A 173 -5.94 -9.36 6.41
N VAL A 174 -5.68 -8.27 7.14
CA VAL A 174 -4.34 -7.70 7.30
C VAL A 174 -3.39 -8.65 8.03
N GLN A 175 -3.86 -9.35 9.07
CA GLN A 175 -3.05 -10.37 9.76
C GLN A 175 -2.58 -11.46 8.79
N GLY A 176 -3.46 -11.91 7.90
CA GLY A 176 -3.10 -12.87 6.85
C GLY A 176 -2.11 -12.29 5.86
N ILE A 177 -2.37 -11.08 5.34
CA ILE A 177 -1.48 -10.38 4.42
C ILE A 177 -0.06 -10.25 5.00
N LEU A 178 0.08 -9.81 6.26
CA LEU A 178 1.39 -9.67 6.90
C LEU A 178 2.10 -11.03 7.07
N LYS A 179 1.36 -12.11 7.36
CA LYS A 179 1.91 -13.47 7.39
C LYS A 179 2.37 -13.93 6.00
N VAL A 180 1.60 -13.63 4.96
CA VAL A 180 1.98 -13.91 3.57
C VAL A 180 3.26 -13.17 3.23
N LEU A 181 3.31 -11.84 3.46
CA LEU A 181 4.49 -11.01 3.20
C LEU A 181 5.75 -11.55 3.90
N ALA A 182 5.63 -11.98 5.15
CA ALA A 182 6.73 -12.55 5.92
C ALA A 182 7.24 -13.92 5.39
N SER A 183 6.45 -14.60 4.55
CA SER A 183 6.78 -15.91 3.97
C SER A 183 7.33 -15.85 2.54
N LEU A 184 7.32 -14.67 1.91
CA LEU A 184 7.71 -14.52 0.51
C LEU A 184 9.20 -14.76 0.31
N SER A 185 9.54 -15.26 -0.87
CA SER A 185 10.91 -15.44 -1.33
C SER A 185 11.03 -15.05 -2.79
N SER A 186 12.23 -15.01 -3.36
CA SER A 186 12.45 -14.69 -4.78
C SER A 186 11.60 -15.53 -5.76
N SER A 187 11.22 -16.76 -5.37
CA SER A 187 10.33 -17.63 -6.16
C SER A 187 8.86 -17.18 -6.20
N SER A 188 8.46 -16.29 -5.28
CA SER A 188 7.11 -15.72 -5.23
C SER A 188 6.91 -14.57 -6.22
N THR A 189 7.96 -14.02 -6.81
CA THR A 189 7.85 -12.87 -7.73
C THR A 189 6.92 -13.18 -8.91
N GLY A 190 6.08 -12.21 -9.29
CA GLY A 190 5.09 -12.33 -10.36
C GLY A 190 3.84 -13.15 -10.01
N THR A 191 3.67 -13.57 -8.76
CA THR A 191 2.46 -14.30 -8.34
C THR A 191 1.34 -13.37 -7.91
N LEU A 192 0.11 -13.88 -8.00
CA LEU A 192 -1.07 -13.34 -7.33
C LEU A 192 -1.46 -14.32 -6.22
N LEU A 193 -1.46 -13.84 -4.98
CA LEU A 193 -1.83 -14.61 -3.79
C LEU A 193 -3.05 -13.99 -3.12
N ASP A 194 -3.83 -14.77 -2.39
CA ASP A 194 -4.78 -14.21 -1.44
C ASP A 194 -4.16 -13.97 -0.05
N TRP A 195 -4.94 -13.38 0.85
CA TRP A 195 -4.56 -13.12 2.24
C TRP A 195 -4.21 -14.39 3.06
N GLU A 196 -4.53 -15.59 2.56
CA GLU A 196 -4.13 -16.87 3.17
C GLU A 196 -2.87 -17.46 2.52
N GLY A 197 -2.33 -16.81 1.49
CA GLY A 197 -1.15 -17.26 0.74
C GLY A 197 -1.47 -18.27 -0.36
N ARG A 198 -2.76 -18.48 -0.68
CA ARG A 198 -3.15 -19.37 -1.78
C ARG A 198 -2.98 -18.64 -3.10
N ARG A 199 -2.45 -19.35 -4.10
CA ARG A 199 -2.27 -18.80 -5.44
C ARG A 199 -3.63 -18.63 -6.13
N ILE A 200 -3.86 -17.44 -6.68
CA ILE A 200 -4.97 -17.17 -7.60
C ILE A 200 -4.41 -17.24 -9.02
N PHE A 201 -5.14 -17.92 -9.91
CA PHE A 201 -4.79 -18.01 -11.32
C PHE A 201 -5.48 -16.90 -12.11
N TRP A 202 -4.73 -16.32 -13.04
CA TRP A 202 -5.21 -15.30 -13.98
C TRP A 202 -6.15 -15.92 -15.02
#